data_AF-A0A963V782-F1
#
_entry.id   AF-A0A963V782-F1
#
_cell.length_a   1.000
_cell.length_b   1.000
_cell.length_c   1.000
_cell.angle_alpha   90.00
_cell.angle_beta   90.00
_cell.angle_gamma   90.00
#
_symmetry.space_group_name_H-M   'P 1'
#
loop_
_entity.id
_entity.type
_entity.pdbx_description
1 polymer ?
#
loop_
_entity_poly.entity_id
_entity_poly.type
_entity_poly.pdbx_seq_one_letter_code
_entity_poly.pdbx_strand_id
1 'polypeptide(L)'
;MPDLDLTTDHKALDDDIAARRYFAKFEQITRLLSSVAEAMERDRALSAIESDVVGGYVRAIAASFRALSLKYLVSGRIEGIGQRHLTIDLHESGFPIFQEMVTMANDAAQAAKHLAGLPDALRLKDEMVRQIVGERVVPTRLQYAMSQRLYYEALLKGGLYFAQMHPEAQFTAEAPGGRRRFLLHWGVYDSQLNVPVLYLMDVEDSGRKALPLDEARWPQAQAHLLAQSVGGLKLLTVAKGFDTDFADLHPKRLRRLHLGPMYSSAFTLQTGPIREVLDEARSPAGEDWALAWTVEELESERVEVEKGWFSDTEREVFRLDPLAGVGAETGATRITRALILPQRPFQVLAEKDPAGFRAVRKFVVGKEGRVLVYG
;
A
#
# COMPACT_ATOMS: atom_id res chain seq x y z
N MET A 1 -11.58 -2.54 37.78
CA MET A 1 -11.17 -2.18 36.41
C MET A 1 -10.88 -3.49 35.70
N PRO A 2 -11.50 -3.80 34.56
CA PRO A 2 -11.12 -5.01 33.84
C PRO A 2 -9.74 -4.76 33.20
N ASP A 3 -8.84 -5.74 33.35
CA ASP A 3 -7.51 -5.76 32.76
C ASP A 3 -7.58 -5.44 31.26
N LEU A 4 -6.90 -4.37 30.85
CA LEU A 4 -6.57 -4.19 29.44
C LEU A 4 -5.51 -5.25 29.12
N ASP A 5 -5.93 -6.28 28.40
CA ASP A 5 -5.02 -7.21 27.76
C ASP A 5 -4.22 -6.45 26.68
N LEU A 6 -2.99 -6.08 27.01
CA LEU A 6 -2.05 -5.35 26.15
C LEU A 6 -1.50 -6.21 24.98
N THR A 7 -2.10 -7.38 24.71
CA THR A 7 -1.60 -8.34 23.70
C THR A 7 -2.45 -8.43 22.43
N THR A 8 -3.50 -7.60 22.28
CA THR A 8 -4.29 -7.54 21.05
C THR A 8 -4.11 -6.21 20.33
N ASP A 9 -3.02 -6.08 19.54
CA ASP A 9 -2.77 -4.93 18.66
C ASP A 9 -3.85 -4.76 17.55
N HIS A 10 -4.67 -5.81 17.36
CA HIS A 10 -5.72 -5.90 16.36
C HIS A 10 -7.10 -5.75 16.98
N LYS A 11 -7.97 -4.96 16.35
CA LYS A 11 -9.37 -4.79 16.77
C LYS A 11 -10.33 -5.05 15.64
N ALA A 12 -11.37 -5.83 15.95
CA ALA A 12 -12.56 -5.96 15.13
C ALA A 12 -13.38 -4.67 15.19
N LEU A 13 -13.73 -4.10 14.03
CA LEU A 13 -14.71 -3.01 13.93
C LEU A 13 -16.12 -3.60 14.02
N ASP A 14 -16.56 -3.83 15.25
CA ASP A 14 -17.84 -4.44 15.62
C ASP A 14 -19.05 -3.49 15.48
N ASP A 15 -18.81 -2.17 15.46
CA ASP A 15 -19.82 -1.17 15.14
C ASP A 15 -19.88 -0.86 13.63
N ASP A 16 -21.03 -1.15 13.01
CA ASP A 16 -21.35 -0.81 11.61
C ASP A 16 -21.08 0.67 11.28
N ILE A 17 -21.37 1.59 12.21
CA ILE A 17 -21.18 3.03 12.00
C ILE A 17 -19.68 3.34 11.99
N ALA A 18 -18.92 2.78 12.92
CA ALA A 18 -17.45 2.89 12.95
C ALA A 18 -16.82 2.33 11.66
N ALA A 19 -17.23 1.15 11.20
CA ALA A 19 -16.73 0.54 9.96
C ALA A 19 -17.03 1.42 8.73
N ARG A 20 -18.24 1.97 8.62
CA ARG A 20 -18.60 2.89 7.53
C ARG A 20 -17.76 4.17 7.55
N ARG A 21 -17.56 4.76 8.74
CA ARG A 21 -16.71 5.95 8.91
C ARG A 21 -15.25 5.66 8.56
N TYR A 22 -14.76 4.49 8.92
CA TYR A 22 -13.42 4.02 8.58
C TYR A 22 -13.22 3.92 7.06
N PHE A 23 -14.12 3.22 6.35
CA PHE A 23 -14.00 3.09 4.90
C PHE A 23 -14.18 4.43 4.17
N ALA A 24 -15.10 5.29 4.62
CA ALA A 24 -15.26 6.64 4.06
C ALA A 24 -13.99 7.47 4.22
N LYS A 25 -13.30 7.36 5.38
CA LYS A 25 -12.01 8.02 5.61
C LYS A 25 -10.95 7.51 4.64
N PHE A 26 -10.82 6.20 4.47
CA PHE A 26 -9.86 5.63 3.52
C PHE A 26 -10.16 5.94 2.05
N GLU A 27 -11.43 6.00 1.66
CA GLU A 27 -11.82 6.45 0.32
C GLU A 27 -11.38 7.89 0.07
N GLN A 28 -11.48 8.76 1.07
CA GLN A 28 -10.96 10.12 0.99
C GLN A 28 -9.43 10.14 0.93
N ILE A 29 -8.73 9.41 1.79
CA ILE A 29 -7.26 9.34 1.81
C ILE A 29 -6.71 8.85 0.47
N THR A 30 -7.20 7.71 -0.03
CA THR A 30 -6.71 7.10 -1.28
C THR A 30 -6.95 7.99 -2.50
N ARG A 31 -8.07 8.72 -2.54
CA ARG A 31 -8.29 9.75 -3.57
C ARG A 31 -7.24 10.85 -3.53
N LEU A 32 -6.83 11.27 -2.34
CA LEU A 32 -5.83 12.34 -2.16
C LEU A 32 -4.40 11.86 -2.43
N LEU A 33 -4.10 10.59 -2.20
CA LEU A 33 -2.79 10.00 -2.50
C LEU A 33 -2.41 10.13 -3.98
N SER A 34 -3.37 10.02 -4.90
CA SER A 34 -3.13 10.26 -6.32
C SER A 34 -2.60 11.68 -6.58
N SER A 35 -3.21 12.69 -5.97
CA SER A 35 -2.76 14.09 -6.10
C SER A 35 -1.42 14.35 -5.42
N VAL A 36 -1.07 13.56 -4.39
CA VAL A 36 0.27 13.62 -3.77
C VAL A 36 1.32 13.05 -4.71
N ALA A 37 1.05 11.92 -5.38
CA ALA A 37 1.96 11.36 -6.39
C ALA A 37 2.22 12.37 -7.53
N GLU A 38 1.18 13.04 -8.03
CA GLU A 38 1.30 14.12 -9.03
C GLU A 38 2.11 15.32 -8.52
N ALA A 39 1.98 15.68 -7.23
CA ALA A 39 2.80 16.72 -6.62
C ALA A 39 4.27 16.30 -6.51
N MET A 40 4.55 15.03 -6.18
CA MET A 40 5.90 14.48 -6.13
C MET A 40 6.56 14.41 -7.51
N GLU A 41 5.78 14.17 -8.57
CA GLU A 41 6.26 14.25 -9.95
C GLU A 41 6.68 15.67 -10.33
N ARG A 42 5.85 16.68 -10.03
CA ARG A 42 6.16 18.10 -10.32
C ARG A 42 7.46 18.56 -9.66
N ASP A 43 7.73 18.05 -8.46
CA ASP A 43 8.94 18.36 -7.70
C ASP A 43 10.10 17.40 -8.00
N ARG A 44 9.95 16.53 -9.02
CA ARG A 44 10.96 15.56 -9.49
C ARG A 44 11.40 14.51 -8.46
N ALA A 45 10.60 14.28 -7.43
CA ALA A 45 10.80 13.17 -6.49
C ALA A 45 10.38 11.83 -7.11
N LEU A 46 9.45 11.86 -8.07
CA LEU A 46 9.08 10.75 -8.92
C LEU A 46 9.24 11.16 -10.40
N SER A 47 9.63 10.22 -11.26
CA SER A 47 9.49 10.39 -12.71
C SER A 47 8.03 10.17 -13.15
N ALA A 48 7.69 10.59 -14.38
CA ALA A 48 6.33 10.41 -14.90
C ALA A 48 5.88 8.93 -14.93
N ILE A 49 6.79 8.02 -15.30
CA ILE A 49 6.51 6.58 -15.32
C ILE A 49 6.26 6.06 -13.90
N GLU A 50 7.08 6.48 -12.93
CA GLU A 50 6.93 6.08 -11.53
C GLU A 50 5.64 6.64 -10.91
N SER A 51 5.28 7.88 -11.25
CA SER A 51 4.05 8.54 -10.83
C SER A 51 2.82 7.75 -11.31
N ASP A 52 2.80 7.34 -12.58
CA ASP A 52 1.71 6.51 -13.14
C ASP A 52 1.63 5.12 -12.47
N VAL A 53 2.78 4.46 -12.28
CA VAL A 53 2.87 3.16 -11.59
C VAL A 53 2.33 3.27 -10.15
N VAL A 54 2.82 4.24 -9.38
CA VAL A 54 2.36 4.49 -8.00
C VAL A 54 0.87 4.81 -7.98
N GLY A 55 0.39 5.64 -8.92
CA GLY A 55 -1.04 5.92 -9.08
C GLY A 55 -1.86 4.66 -9.37
N GLY A 56 -1.34 3.73 -10.16
CA GLY A 56 -1.93 2.41 -10.41
C GLY A 56 -2.11 1.61 -9.13
N TYR A 57 -1.07 1.50 -8.30
CA TYR A 57 -1.14 0.81 -7.01
C TYR A 57 -2.08 1.50 -6.02
N VAL A 58 -2.10 2.83 -5.95
CA VAL A 58 -3.03 3.59 -5.10
C VAL A 58 -4.48 3.31 -5.50
N ARG A 59 -4.79 3.25 -6.81
CA ARG A 59 -6.12 2.85 -7.30
C ARG A 59 -6.46 1.41 -6.93
N ALA A 60 -5.49 0.49 -6.99
CA ALA A 60 -5.69 -0.89 -6.60
C ALA A 60 -5.98 -1.05 -5.10
N ILE A 61 -5.28 -0.30 -4.25
CA ILE A 61 -5.52 -0.26 -2.80
C ILE A 61 -6.93 0.29 -2.52
N ALA A 62 -7.33 1.37 -3.19
CA ALA A 62 -8.67 1.95 -3.06
C ALA A 62 -9.77 0.94 -3.47
N ALA A 63 -9.54 0.17 -4.54
CA ALA A 63 -10.46 -0.86 -5.00
C ALA A 63 -10.57 -2.02 -3.98
N SER A 64 -9.46 -2.47 -3.39
CA SER A 64 -9.46 -3.47 -2.31
C SER A 64 -10.26 -3.01 -1.10
N PHE A 65 -10.06 -1.77 -0.65
CA PHE A 65 -10.78 -1.23 0.51
C PHE A 65 -12.28 -1.08 0.21
N ARG A 66 -12.63 -0.70 -1.02
CA ARG A 66 -14.03 -0.68 -1.47
C ARG A 66 -14.64 -2.09 -1.46
N ALA A 67 -13.91 -3.10 -1.93
CA ALA A 67 -14.38 -4.49 -1.87
C ALA A 67 -14.59 -4.95 -0.42
N LEU A 68 -13.63 -4.71 0.47
CA LEU A 68 -13.80 -5.01 1.90
C LEU A 68 -14.97 -4.25 2.54
N SER A 69 -15.23 -3.01 2.12
CA SER A 69 -16.39 -2.25 2.61
C SER A 69 -17.72 -2.92 2.24
N LEU A 70 -17.80 -3.56 1.07
CA LEU A 70 -18.98 -4.32 0.64
C LEU A 70 -19.11 -5.64 1.41
N LYS A 71 -17.99 -6.32 1.64
CA LYS A 71 -17.93 -7.56 2.44
C LYS A 71 -18.48 -7.34 3.84
N TYR A 72 -18.13 -6.22 4.47
CA TYR A 72 -18.49 -5.89 5.85
C TYR A 72 -19.71 -4.96 6.01
N LEU A 73 -20.37 -4.57 4.91
CA LEU A 73 -21.41 -3.53 4.90
C LEU A 73 -22.63 -3.79 5.82
N VAL A 74 -22.98 -5.06 5.98
CA VAL A 74 -24.19 -5.53 6.69
C VAL A 74 -23.83 -6.51 7.82
N SER A 75 -22.54 -6.81 8.01
CA SER A 75 -22.11 -7.92 8.85
C SER A 75 -22.40 -7.73 10.35
N GLY A 76 -22.45 -6.49 10.85
CA GLY A 76 -22.84 -6.20 12.24
C GLY A 76 -24.34 -6.32 12.51
N ARG A 77 -25.18 -6.50 11.47
CA ARG A 77 -26.66 -6.63 11.59
C ARG A 77 -27.15 -8.07 11.52
N ILE A 78 -26.23 -9.02 11.40
CA ILE A 78 -26.54 -10.43 11.19
C ILE A 78 -26.15 -11.19 12.45
N GLU A 79 -27.04 -12.05 12.91
CA GLU A 79 -26.77 -12.94 14.05
C GLU A 79 -26.11 -14.25 13.58
N GLY A 80 -25.21 -14.80 14.39
CA GLY A 80 -24.62 -16.12 14.20
C GLY A 80 -23.32 -16.13 13.38
N ILE A 81 -23.03 -17.25 12.71
CA ILE A 81 -21.73 -17.55 12.06
C ILE A 81 -21.36 -16.56 10.93
N GLY A 82 -22.35 -15.82 10.40
CA GLY A 82 -22.16 -14.77 9.41
C GLY A 82 -21.68 -13.43 9.99
N GLN A 83 -21.69 -13.27 11.32
CA GLN A 83 -21.22 -12.06 11.98
C GLN A 83 -19.68 -12.03 11.94
N ARG A 84 -19.15 -11.31 10.97
CA ARG A 84 -17.71 -11.08 10.80
C ARG A 84 -17.44 -9.60 10.67
N HIS A 85 -16.39 -9.14 11.32
CA HIS A 85 -16.02 -7.73 11.34
C HIS A 85 -14.67 -7.55 10.66
N LEU A 86 -14.46 -6.38 10.06
CA LEU A 86 -13.15 -5.99 9.57
C LEU A 86 -12.19 -5.96 10.76
N THR A 87 -11.07 -6.65 10.64
CA THR A 87 -9.98 -6.52 11.62
C THR A 87 -8.96 -5.52 11.12
N ILE A 88 -8.69 -4.49 11.92
CA ILE A 88 -7.66 -3.49 11.65
C ILE A 88 -6.59 -3.52 12.74
N ASP A 89 -5.40 -3.09 12.36
CA ASP A 89 -4.31 -2.85 13.30
C ASP A 89 -4.42 -1.42 13.84
N LEU A 90 -4.66 -1.27 15.14
CA LEU A 90 -4.88 0.04 15.76
C LEU A 90 -3.58 0.69 16.23
N HIS A 91 -2.54 -0.11 16.46
CA HIS A 91 -1.35 0.33 17.20
C HIS A 91 -0.23 0.72 16.25
N GLU A 92 -0.03 -0.05 15.18
CA GLU A 92 1.06 0.21 14.25
C GLU A 92 0.58 0.94 13.01
N SER A 93 -0.50 0.44 12.36
CA SER A 93 -0.77 0.81 10.98
C SER A 93 -2.01 1.66 10.73
N GLY A 94 -3.14 1.37 11.38
CA GLY A 94 -4.45 1.93 11.04
C GLY A 94 -5.09 1.33 9.78
N PHE A 95 -4.50 0.28 9.20
CA PHE A 95 -4.97 -0.43 8.00
C PHE A 95 -5.57 -1.80 8.36
N PRO A 96 -6.28 -2.49 7.43
CA PRO A 96 -6.69 -3.88 7.62
C PRO A 96 -5.47 -4.78 7.85
N ILE A 97 -5.62 -5.83 8.65
CA ILE A 97 -4.51 -6.75 8.87
C ILE A 97 -4.19 -7.57 7.60
N PHE A 98 -2.97 -8.08 7.49
CA PHE A 98 -2.51 -8.91 6.36
C PHE A 98 -3.46 -10.07 6.03
N GLN A 99 -4.04 -10.70 7.06
CA GLN A 99 -4.98 -11.81 6.90
C GLN A 99 -6.23 -11.44 6.08
N GLU A 100 -6.68 -10.19 6.14
CA GLU A 100 -7.81 -9.70 5.33
C GLU A 100 -7.45 -9.73 3.83
N MET A 101 -6.21 -9.39 3.48
CA MET A 101 -5.73 -9.43 2.09
C MET A 101 -5.64 -10.86 1.57
N VAL A 102 -5.16 -11.79 2.39
CA VAL A 102 -5.07 -13.22 2.05
C VAL A 102 -6.47 -13.81 1.87
N THR A 103 -7.39 -13.52 2.78
CA THR A 103 -8.77 -14.00 2.65
C THR A 103 -9.45 -13.41 1.42
N MET A 104 -9.26 -12.13 1.13
CA MET A 104 -9.80 -11.51 -0.09
C MET A 104 -9.23 -12.13 -1.38
N ALA A 105 -7.95 -12.49 -1.40
CA ALA A 105 -7.35 -13.21 -2.53
C ALA A 105 -7.98 -14.60 -2.75
N ASN A 106 -8.24 -15.34 -1.67
CA ASN A 106 -8.94 -16.63 -1.74
C ASN A 106 -10.40 -16.47 -2.20
N ASP A 107 -11.10 -15.47 -1.67
CA ASP A 107 -12.47 -15.12 -2.09
C ASP A 107 -12.50 -14.80 -3.60
N ALA A 108 -11.48 -14.09 -4.12
CA ALA A 108 -11.39 -13.71 -5.52
C ALA A 108 -11.23 -14.93 -6.44
N ALA A 109 -10.42 -15.91 -6.05
CA ALA A 109 -10.26 -17.17 -6.78
C ALA A 109 -11.57 -17.97 -6.90
N GLN A 110 -12.52 -17.77 -5.96
CA GLN A 110 -13.80 -18.47 -5.92
C GLN A 110 -15.00 -17.61 -6.35
N ALA A 111 -14.77 -16.34 -6.70
CA ALA A 111 -15.83 -15.34 -6.90
C ALA A 111 -16.87 -15.77 -7.95
N ALA A 112 -16.43 -16.31 -9.09
CA ALA A 112 -17.33 -16.79 -10.14
C ALA A 112 -18.28 -17.90 -9.66
N LYS A 113 -17.77 -18.83 -8.85
CA LYS A 113 -18.55 -19.93 -8.27
C LYS A 113 -19.59 -19.40 -7.28
N HIS A 114 -19.21 -18.45 -6.43
CA HIS A 114 -20.13 -17.81 -5.47
C HIS A 114 -21.22 -17.02 -6.20
N LEU A 115 -20.87 -16.26 -7.24
CA LEU A 115 -21.83 -15.48 -8.03
C LEU A 115 -22.88 -16.34 -8.73
N ALA A 116 -22.50 -17.54 -9.21
CA ALA A 116 -23.45 -18.47 -9.83
C ALA A 116 -24.55 -18.94 -8.85
N GLY A 117 -24.25 -18.98 -7.55
CA GLY A 117 -25.21 -19.34 -6.50
C GLY A 117 -26.03 -18.17 -5.94
N LEU A 118 -25.72 -16.92 -6.34
CA LEU A 118 -26.37 -15.73 -5.82
C LEU A 118 -27.42 -15.18 -6.81
N PRO A 119 -28.61 -14.77 -6.33
CA PRO A 119 -29.59 -14.08 -7.18
C PRO A 119 -28.97 -12.81 -7.80
N ASP A 120 -29.47 -12.39 -8.96
CA ASP A 120 -28.99 -11.16 -9.59
C ASP A 120 -29.35 -9.90 -8.79
N ALA A 121 -28.61 -8.83 -9.05
CA ALA A 121 -28.76 -7.55 -8.36
C ALA A 121 -30.14 -6.91 -8.55
N LEU A 122 -30.78 -7.10 -9.70
CA LEU A 122 -32.11 -6.55 -9.97
C LEU A 122 -33.18 -7.31 -9.18
N ARG A 123 -33.09 -8.64 -9.16
CA ARG A 123 -33.96 -9.51 -8.39
C ARG A 123 -33.87 -9.23 -6.89
N LEU A 124 -32.65 -9.11 -6.35
CA LEU A 124 -32.46 -8.77 -4.93
C LEU A 124 -33.09 -7.41 -4.59
N LYS A 125 -32.97 -6.42 -5.48
CA LYS A 125 -33.60 -5.10 -5.30
C LYS A 125 -35.13 -5.19 -5.33
N ASP A 126 -35.71 -5.94 -6.26
CA ASP A 126 -37.16 -6.14 -6.34
C ASP A 126 -37.71 -6.82 -5.07
N GLU A 127 -37.05 -7.91 -4.63
CA GLU A 127 -37.42 -8.61 -3.39
C GLU A 127 -37.31 -7.70 -2.16
N MET A 128 -36.26 -6.87 -2.07
CA MET A 128 -36.12 -5.88 -0.99
C MET A 128 -37.27 -4.87 -0.99
N VAL A 129 -37.63 -4.31 -2.15
CA VAL A 129 -38.73 -3.32 -2.26
C VAL A 129 -40.06 -3.95 -1.85
N ARG A 130 -40.35 -5.16 -2.31
CA ARG A 130 -41.58 -5.88 -1.93
C ARG A 130 -41.65 -6.11 -0.43
N GLN A 131 -40.56 -6.53 0.20
CA GLN A 131 -40.54 -6.77 1.64
C GLN A 131 -40.71 -5.46 2.43
N ILE A 132 -40.02 -4.38 2.02
CA ILE A 132 -40.15 -3.07 2.67
C ILE A 132 -41.58 -2.54 2.59
N VAL A 133 -42.21 -2.61 1.42
CA VAL A 133 -43.57 -2.06 1.21
C VAL A 133 -44.65 -2.96 1.82
N GLY A 134 -44.53 -4.28 1.64
CA GLY A 134 -45.51 -5.26 2.08
C GLY A 134 -45.48 -5.53 3.57
N GLU A 135 -44.29 -5.74 4.13
CA GLU A 135 -44.11 -6.15 5.53
C GLU A 135 -43.67 -4.99 6.43
N ARG A 136 -43.20 -3.86 5.87
CA ARG A 136 -42.70 -2.69 6.63
C ARG A 136 -41.52 -3.02 7.55
N VAL A 137 -40.70 -3.98 7.14
CA VAL A 137 -39.47 -4.40 7.85
C VAL A 137 -38.23 -4.12 7.02
N VAL A 138 -37.09 -3.97 7.70
CA VAL A 138 -35.79 -3.83 7.03
C VAL A 138 -35.32 -5.19 6.54
N PRO A 139 -35.07 -5.38 5.23
CA PRO A 139 -34.78 -6.68 4.65
C PRO A 139 -33.30 -7.07 4.83
N THR A 140 -32.82 -7.20 6.06
CA THR A 140 -31.39 -7.37 6.40
C THR A 140 -30.74 -8.56 5.69
N ARG A 141 -31.44 -9.69 5.56
CA ARG A 141 -30.94 -10.88 4.85
C ARG A 141 -30.72 -10.62 3.36
N LEU A 142 -31.65 -9.90 2.71
CA LEU A 142 -31.52 -9.54 1.30
C LEU A 142 -30.44 -8.45 1.11
N GLN A 143 -30.31 -7.52 2.04
CA GLN A 143 -29.22 -6.54 2.05
C GLN A 143 -27.85 -7.22 2.14
N TYR A 144 -27.72 -8.24 2.98
CA TYR A 144 -26.50 -9.03 3.06
C TYR A 144 -26.23 -9.80 1.77
N ALA A 145 -27.22 -10.49 1.21
CA ALA A 145 -27.05 -11.18 -0.07
C ALA A 145 -26.62 -10.22 -1.19
N MET A 146 -27.18 -9.00 -1.21
CA MET A 146 -26.80 -7.94 -2.13
C MET A 146 -25.35 -7.46 -1.89
N SER A 147 -24.94 -7.28 -0.63
CA SER A 147 -23.57 -6.83 -0.32
C SER A 147 -22.53 -7.89 -0.70
N GLN A 148 -22.82 -9.18 -0.44
CA GLN A 148 -21.97 -10.29 -0.86
C GLN A 148 -21.88 -10.39 -2.38
N ARG A 149 -23.01 -10.24 -3.09
CA ARG A 149 -23.00 -10.20 -4.56
C ARG A 149 -22.09 -9.08 -5.08
N LEU A 150 -22.29 -7.84 -4.61
CA LEU A 150 -21.48 -6.70 -5.04
C LEU A 150 -19.99 -6.89 -4.71
N TYR A 151 -19.69 -7.50 -3.56
CA TYR A 151 -18.32 -7.85 -3.18
C TYR A 151 -17.71 -8.81 -4.22
N TYR A 152 -18.35 -9.94 -4.52
CA TYR A 152 -17.82 -10.89 -5.50
C TYR A 152 -17.78 -10.33 -6.93
N GLU A 153 -18.72 -9.45 -7.32
CA GLU A 153 -18.65 -8.72 -8.59
C GLU A 153 -17.41 -7.80 -8.63
N ALA A 154 -17.09 -7.12 -7.53
CA ALA A 154 -15.88 -6.31 -7.42
C ALA A 154 -14.60 -7.16 -7.48
N LEU A 155 -14.60 -8.36 -6.86
CA LEU A 155 -13.48 -9.29 -6.95
C LEU A 155 -13.26 -9.78 -8.39
N LEU A 156 -14.34 -10.15 -9.08
CA LEU A 156 -14.27 -10.65 -10.46
C LEU A 156 -13.83 -9.56 -11.45
N LYS A 157 -14.18 -8.30 -11.18
CA LYS A 157 -13.72 -7.15 -11.97
C LYS A 157 -12.19 -6.98 -11.91
N GLY A 158 -11.55 -7.41 -10.83
CA GLY A 158 -10.11 -7.29 -10.63
C GLY A 158 -9.64 -5.86 -10.37
N GLY A 159 -8.35 -5.60 -10.60
CA GLY A 159 -7.72 -4.31 -10.28
C GLY A 159 -7.58 -4.06 -8.77
N LEU A 160 -7.42 -5.13 -7.99
CA LEU A 160 -7.27 -5.10 -6.54
C LEU A 160 -5.79 -5.18 -6.17
N TYR A 161 -5.47 -4.66 -4.98
CA TYR A 161 -4.20 -4.88 -4.31
C TYR A 161 -4.31 -6.09 -3.38
N PHE A 162 -3.47 -7.10 -3.61
CA PHE A 162 -3.39 -8.33 -2.81
C PHE A 162 -2.14 -8.36 -1.94
N ALA A 163 -2.00 -9.43 -1.13
CA ALA A 163 -0.83 -9.67 -0.29
C ALA A 163 0.50 -9.63 -1.08
N GLN A 164 0.48 -10.09 -2.34
CA GLN A 164 1.61 -10.03 -3.25
C GLN A 164 1.10 -9.59 -4.63
N MET A 165 1.70 -8.54 -5.17
CA MET A 165 1.53 -8.06 -6.54
C MET A 165 2.80 -8.43 -7.30
N HIS A 166 2.69 -9.29 -8.30
CA HIS A 166 3.85 -9.82 -9.01
C HIS A 166 4.65 -8.72 -9.72
N PRO A 167 5.98 -8.90 -9.89
CA PRO A 167 6.78 -7.93 -10.61
C PRO A 167 6.37 -7.81 -12.06
N GLU A 168 6.28 -6.57 -12.51
CA GLU A 168 6.06 -6.16 -13.89
C GLU A 168 7.26 -5.33 -14.35
N ALA A 169 7.46 -5.28 -15.67
CA ALA A 169 8.59 -4.62 -16.28
C ALA A 169 8.12 -3.62 -17.33
N GLN A 170 8.52 -2.36 -17.17
CA GLN A 170 8.25 -1.31 -18.14
C GLN A 170 9.54 -0.89 -18.82
N PHE A 171 9.58 -0.95 -20.15
CA PHE A 171 10.72 -0.44 -20.90
C PHE A 171 10.80 1.08 -20.74
N THR A 172 11.98 1.60 -20.43
CA THR A 172 12.19 3.04 -20.19
C THR A 172 13.06 3.68 -21.28
N ALA A 173 14.18 3.05 -21.63
CA ALA A 173 15.11 3.57 -22.62
C ALA A 173 16.10 2.49 -23.11
N GLU A 174 16.73 2.75 -24.26
CA GLU A 174 18.00 2.11 -24.61
C GLU A 174 19.14 2.76 -23.81
N ALA A 175 20.12 1.97 -23.40
CA ALA A 175 21.30 2.39 -22.66
C ALA A 175 22.60 2.14 -23.47
N PRO A 176 23.72 2.81 -23.10
CA PRO A 176 25.00 2.61 -23.78
C PRO A 176 25.41 1.14 -23.83
N GLY A 177 26.13 0.78 -24.89
CA GLY A 177 26.58 -0.61 -25.10
C GLY A 177 25.49 -1.58 -25.53
N GLY A 178 24.33 -1.08 -26.00
CA GLY A 178 23.21 -1.91 -26.47
C GLY A 178 22.41 -2.57 -25.35
N ARG A 179 22.52 -2.03 -24.12
CA ARG A 179 21.73 -2.47 -22.97
C ARG A 179 20.34 -1.86 -23.02
N ARG A 180 19.36 -2.51 -22.38
CA ARG A 180 18.00 -2.00 -22.25
C ARG A 180 17.75 -1.58 -20.82
N ARG A 181 17.08 -0.45 -20.59
CA ARG A 181 16.63 -0.04 -19.25
C ARG A 181 15.17 -0.38 -19.05
N PHE A 182 14.89 -1.04 -17.92
CA PHE A 182 13.55 -1.31 -17.46
C PHE A 182 13.32 -0.70 -16.08
N LEU A 183 12.10 -0.22 -15.85
CA LEU A 183 11.57 -0.03 -14.52
C LEU A 183 10.83 -1.31 -14.13
N LEU A 184 11.39 -2.09 -13.21
CA LEU A 184 10.68 -3.17 -12.56
C LEU A 184 9.88 -2.61 -11.40
N HIS A 185 8.63 -3.02 -11.26
CA HIS A 185 7.79 -2.61 -10.14
C HIS A 185 6.93 -3.75 -9.62
N TRP A 186 6.76 -3.79 -8.30
CA TRP A 186 5.92 -4.78 -7.62
C TRP A 186 5.42 -4.23 -6.30
N GLY A 187 4.51 -4.95 -5.66
CA GLY A 187 3.92 -4.55 -4.39
C GLY A 187 3.77 -5.74 -3.45
N VAL A 188 3.91 -5.51 -2.16
CA VAL A 188 3.62 -6.49 -1.11
C VAL A 188 2.85 -5.81 0.01
N TYR A 189 1.90 -6.52 0.58
CA TYR A 189 1.30 -6.11 1.84
C TYR A 189 2.19 -6.62 2.97
N ASP A 190 2.83 -5.71 3.70
CA ASP A 190 3.75 -6.08 4.77
C ASP A 190 2.97 -6.74 5.91
N SER A 191 3.37 -7.95 6.31
CA SER A 191 2.66 -8.72 7.33
C SER A 191 3.03 -8.34 8.76
N GLN A 192 4.11 -7.57 8.95
CA GLN A 192 4.51 -7.05 10.25
C GLN A 192 3.86 -5.69 10.48
N LEU A 193 4.06 -4.76 9.53
CA LEU A 193 3.57 -3.39 9.62
C LEU A 193 2.12 -3.23 9.17
N ASN A 194 1.49 -4.25 8.58
CA ASN A 194 0.14 -4.20 8.03
C ASN A 194 -0.11 -3.03 7.07
N VAL A 195 0.87 -2.66 6.23
CA VAL A 195 0.75 -1.58 5.24
C VAL A 195 1.11 -2.04 3.81
N PRO A 196 0.57 -1.39 2.77
CA PRO A 196 1.04 -1.58 1.41
C PRO A 196 2.47 -1.04 1.23
N VAL A 197 3.33 -1.87 0.65
CA VAL A 197 4.72 -1.53 0.31
C VAL A 197 4.93 -1.71 -1.18
N LEU A 198 5.48 -0.69 -1.84
CA LEU A 198 5.77 -0.71 -3.28
C LEU A 198 7.26 -0.70 -3.51
N TYR A 199 7.72 -1.46 -4.49
CA TYR A 199 9.11 -1.46 -4.92
C TYR A 199 9.20 -0.95 -6.35
N LEU A 200 10.19 -0.10 -6.61
CA LEU A 200 10.51 0.47 -7.91
C LEU A 200 12.00 0.28 -8.15
N MET A 201 12.38 -0.48 -9.18
CA MET A 201 13.78 -0.78 -9.47
C MET A 201 14.12 -0.46 -10.92
N ASP A 202 15.04 0.48 -11.12
CA ASP A 202 15.66 0.69 -12.42
C ASP A 202 16.73 -0.36 -12.63
N VAL A 203 16.63 -1.12 -13.71
CA VAL A 203 17.57 -2.19 -14.06
C VAL A 203 18.09 -1.98 -15.49
N GLU A 204 19.39 -2.14 -15.67
CA GLU A 204 20.01 -2.28 -16.99
C GLU A 204 20.16 -3.76 -17.34
N ASP A 205 19.58 -4.15 -18.46
CA ASP A 205 19.60 -5.51 -19.00
C ASP A 205 20.62 -5.61 -20.15
N SER A 206 21.70 -6.36 -19.91
CA SER A 206 22.73 -6.69 -20.91
C SER A 206 22.51 -8.06 -21.57
N GLY A 207 21.41 -8.76 -21.24
CA GLY A 207 21.09 -10.07 -21.76
C GLY A 207 20.74 -10.03 -23.25
N ARG A 208 20.91 -11.15 -23.95
CA ARG A 208 20.65 -11.23 -25.40
C ARG A 208 19.18 -11.00 -25.76
N LYS A 209 18.27 -11.59 -24.98
CA LYS A 209 16.82 -11.41 -25.11
C LYS A 209 16.36 -10.41 -24.05
N ALA A 210 15.48 -9.48 -24.43
CA ALA A 210 14.90 -8.52 -23.49
C ALA A 210 14.27 -9.23 -22.31
N LEU A 211 14.57 -8.77 -21.08
CA LEU A 211 14.15 -9.42 -19.84
C LEU A 211 12.69 -9.91 -19.87
N PRO A 212 11.66 -9.09 -20.17
CA PRO A 212 10.27 -9.54 -20.08
C PRO A 212 9.86 -10.55 -21.16
N LEU A 213 10.65 -10.67 -22.22
CA LEU A 213 10.43 -11.65 -23.29
C LEU A 213 11.19 -12.95 -23.03
N ASP A 214 12.09 -12.99 -22.06
CA ASP A 214 12.88 -14.17 -21.73
C ASP A 214 12.10 -15.13 -20.82
N GLU A 215 11.65 -16.25 -21.40
CA GLU A 215 10.79 -17.25 -20.75
C GLU A 215 11.48 -17.98 -19.59
N ALA A 216 12.81 -17.97 -19.52
CA ALA A 216 13.56 -18.58 -18.43
C ALA A 216 13.93 -17.52 -17.38
N ARG A 217 14.51 -16.39 -17.81
CA ARG A 217 15.06 -15.38 -16.91
C ARG A 217 13.98 -14.56 -16.21
N TRP A 218 12.88 -14.23 -16.91
CA TRP A 218 11.83 -13.40 -16.32
C TRP A 218 11.10 -14.05 -15.15
N PRO A 219 10.61 -15.31 -15.24
CA PRO A 219 9.97 -15.95 -14.10
C PRO A 219 10.91 -16.11 -12.90
N GLN A 220 12.20 -16.36 -13.15
CA GLN A 220 13.22 -16.45 -12.10
C GLN A 220 13.43 -15.10 -11.41
N ALA A 221 13.57 -14.02 -12.18
CA ALA A 221 13.68 -12.66 -11.64
C ALA A 221 12.44 -12.29 -10.82
N GLN A 222 11.23 -12.60 -11.31
CA GLN A 222 9.99 -12.35 -10.57
C GLN A 222 9.95 -13.10 -9.24
N ALA A 223 10.29 -14.39 -9.23
CA ALA A 223 10.31 -15.23 -8.03
C ALA A 223 11.36 -14.74 -7.03
N HIS A 224 12.56 -14.37 -7.49
CA HIS A 224 13.62 -13.83 -6.65
C HIS A 224 13.18 -12.52 -5.97
N LEU A 225 12.65 -11.56 -6.73
CA LEU A 225 12.20 -10.28 -6.18
C LEU A 225 11.09 -10.45 -5.14
N LEU A 226 10.12 -11.33 -5.39
CA LEU A 226 9.06 -11.61 -4.41
C LEU A 226 9.61 -12.26 -3.13
N ALA A 227 10.50 -13.25 -3.25
CA ALA A 227 11.10 -13.92 -2.10
C ALA A 227 11.88 -12.95 -1.19
N GLN A 228 12.60 -12.01 -1.79
CA GLN A 228 13.40 -10.99 -1.07
C GLN A 228 12.56 -9.82 -0.53
N SER A 229 11.28 -9.74 -0.90
CA SER A 229 10.38 -8.66 -0.44
C SER A 229 9.62 -8.99 0.83
N VAL A 230 9.75 -10.22 1.32
CA VAL A 230 9.09 -10.71 2.54
C VAL A 230 10.01 -10.48 3.75
N GLY A 231 9.47 -9.91 4.83
CA GLY A 231 10.16 -9.86 6.13
C GLY A 231 11.15 -8.71 6.33
N GLY A 232 10.99 -7.60 5.60
CA GLY A 232 11.70 -6.35 5.93
C GLY A 232 13.20 -6.33 5.64
N LEU A 233 13.67 -7.10 4.65
CA LEU A 233 15.09 -7.11 4.25
C LEU A 233 15.58 -5.70 3.87
N LYS A 234 16.86 -5.41 4.13
CA LYS A 234 17.49 -4.15 3.73
C LYS A 234 17.55 -4.05 2.19
N LEU A 235 17.37 -2.86 1.63
CA LEU A 235 17.44 -2.66 0.17
C LEU A 235 18.76 -3.13 -0.42
N LEU A 236 19.88 -2.89 0.28
CA LEU A 236 21.19 -3.39 -0.12
C LEU A 236 21.21 -4.91 -0.29
N THR A 237 20.58 -5.66 0.62
CA THR A 237 20.52 -7.13 0.54
C THR A 237 19.73 -7.56 -0.70
N VAL A 238 18.59 -6.92 -0.96
CA VAL A 238 17.74 -7.22 -2.13
C VAL A 238 18.50 -6.92 -3.43
N ALA A 239 19.08 -5.73 -3.56
CA ALA A 239 19.76 -5.30 -4.76
C ALA A 239 21.04 -6.09 -5.03
N LYS A 240 21.85 -6.35 -3.99
CA LYS A 240 23.07 -7.16 -4.11
C LYS A 240 22.76 -8.62 -4.43
N GLY A 241 21.73 -9.20 -3.83
CA GLY A 241 21.28 -10.55 -4.16
C GLY A 241 20.85 -10.64 -5.62
N PHE A 242 20.03 -9.69 -6.09
CA PHE A 242 19.57 -9.63 -7.47
C PHE A 242 20.73 -9.45 -8.46
N ASP A 243 21.65 -8.52 -8.19
CA ASP A 243 22.86 -8.32 -9.01
C ASP A 243 23.70 -9.60 -9.06
N THR A 244 23.93 -10.25 -7.92
CA THR A 244 24.74 -11.46 -7.82
C THR A 244 24.15 -12.64 -8.61
N ASP A 245 22.84 -12.89 -8.45
CA ASP A 245 22.15 -14.05 -9.01
C ASP A 245 21.90 -13.91 -10.52
N PHE A 246 21.85 -12.69 -11.04
CA PHE A 246 21.60 -12.40 -12.46
C PHE A 246 22.76 -11.60 -13.07
N ALA A 247 23.74 -12.31 -13.64
CA ALA A 247 24.96 -11.71 -14.21
C ALA A 247 24.74 -10.68 -15.33
N ASP A 248 23.55 -10.64 -15.93
CA ASP A 248 23.19 -9.74 -17.02
C ASP A 248 22.08 -8.74 -16.66
N LEU A 249 21.72 -8.63 -15.37
CA LEU A 249 20.76 -7.67 -14.84
C LEU A 249 21.41 -6.80 -13.76
N HIS A 250 21.55 -5.51 -14.07
CA HIS A 250 22.33 -4.57 -13.28
C HIS A 250 21.40 -3.55 -12.61
N PRO A 251 21.01 -3.73 -11.33
CA PRO A 251 20.13 -2.80 -10.63
C PRO A 251 20.83 -1.45 -10.38
N LYS A 252 20.32 -0.38 -10.99
CA LYS A 252 20.92 0.95 -10.90
C LYS A 252 20.32 1.80 -9.78
N ARG A 253 19.03 1.62 -9.50
CA ARG A 253 18.33 2.28 -8.41
C ARG A 253 17.21 1.39 -7.90
N LEU A 254 17.11 1.20 -6.60
CA LEU A 254 16.02 0.48 -5.95
C LEU A 254 15.36 1.41 -4.93
N ARG A 255 14.04 1.55 -5.00
CA ARG A 255 13.24 2.28 -4.03
C ARG A 255 12.17 1.40 -3.42
N ARG A 256 11.94 1.59 -2.12
CA ARG A 256 10.85 0.99 -1.37
C ARG A 256 10.00 2.09 -0.74
N LEU A 257 8.71 2.09 -1.09
CA LEU A 257 7.73 3.07 -0.66
C LEU A 257 6.76 2.40 0.31
N HIS A 258 6.71 2.89 1.54
CA HIS A 258 5.71 2.49 2.53
C HIS A 258 4.54 3.47 2.50
N LEU A 259 3.35 2.97 2.20
CA LEU A 259 2.13 3.77 2.08
C LEU A 259 1.34 3.75 3.40
N GLY A 260 1.97 4.22 4.45
CA GLY A 260 1.47 4.22 5.81
C GLY A 260 2.60 4.36 6.83
N PRO A 261 2.30 4.28 8.13
CA PRO A 261 0.98 4.06 8.73
C PRO A 261 0.03 5.27 8.61
N MET A 262 -1.26 5.01 8.85
CA MET A 262 -2.33 6.01 8.99
C MET A 262 -2.62 6.23 10.48
N TYR A 263 -2.42 7.46 10.94
CA TYR A 263 -2.76 7.93 12.27
C TYR A 263 -4.14 8.56 12.25
N SER A 264 -5.03 8.20 13.17
CA SER A 264 -6.38 8.75 13.28
C SER A 264 -6.85 8.70 14.74
N SER A 265 -7.17 9.85 15.33
CA SER A 265 -7.68 9.91 16.71
C SER A 265 -8.95 9.08 16.94
N ALA A 266 -9.74 8.83 15.89
CA ALA A 266 -10.92 7.98 15.96
C ALA A 266 -10.66 6.46 15.82
N PHE A 267 -9.51 6.04 15.29
CA PHE A 267 -9.30 4.66 14.82
C PHE A 267 -7.95 4.06 15.19
N THR A 268 -7.04 4.81 15.80
CA THR A 268 -5.72 4.29 16.17
C THR A 268 -5.34 4.73 17.57
N LEU A 269 -4.46 3.96 18.20
CA LEU A 269 -4.07 4.10 19.61
C LEU A 269 -2.60 4.52 19.78
N GLN A 270 -1.97 5.03 18.72
CA GLN A 270 -0.55 5.37 18.70
C GLN A 270 -0.17 6.38 19.79
N THR A 271 1.11 6.47 20.14
CA THR A 271 1.63 7.45 21.11
C THR A 271 2.53 8.47 20.41
N GLY A 272 2.83 9.58 21.09
CA GLY A 272 3.78 10.59 20.61
C GLY A 272 3.14 11.83 19.95
N PRO A 273 3.97 12.73 19.38
CA PRO A 273 3.55 14.09 19.06
C PRO A 273 2.42 14.18 18.04
N ILE A 274 2.34 13.22 17.10
CA ILE A 274 1.28 13.22 16.09
C ILE A 274 -0.11 12.97 16.69
N ARG A 275 -0.19 12.18 17.77
CA ARG A 275 -1.46 11.96 18.46
C ARG A 275 -1.91 13.23 19.15
N GLU A 276 -1.02 13.90 19.87
CA GLU A 276 -1.34 15.17 20.53
C GLU A 276 -1.83 16.22 19.52
N VAL A 277 -1.20 16.26 18.33
CA VAL A 277 -1.64 17.12 17.22
C VAL A 277 -3.06 16.77 16.76
N LEU A 278 -3.35 15.48 16.53
CA LEU A 278 -4.66 15.05 16.05
C LEU A 278 -5.77 15.24 17.10
N ASP A 279 -5.46 15.03 18.38
CA ASP A 279 -6.38 15.20 19.50
C ASP A 279 -6.69 16.69 19.74
N GLU A 280 -5.68 17.57 19.65
CA GLU A 280 -5.84 19.02 19.82
C GLU A 280 -6.53 19.68 18.62
N ALA A 281 -6.27 19.21 17.39
CA ALA A 281 -6.90 19.74 16.18
C ALA A 281 -8.44 19.63 16.21
N ARG A 282 -8.99 18.66 16.97
CA ARG A 282 -10.44 18.39 17.09
C ARG A 282 -11.15 18.48 15.73
N SER A 283 -10.51 17.89 14.73
CA SER A 283 -10.98 17.93 13.34
C SER A 283 -12.33 17.24 13.21
N PRO A 284 -13.19 17.68 12.28
CA PRO A 284 -14.41 16.97 11.97
C PRO A 284 -14.10 15.57 11.42
N ALA A 285 -15.06 14.66 11.52
CA ALA A 285 -14.92 13.31 10.99
C ALA A 285 -14.51 13.34 9.50
N GLY A 286 -13.42 12.64 9.17
CA GLY A 286 -12.83 12.60 7.82
C GLY A 286 -11.63 13.54 7.65
N GLU A 287 -11.40 14.48 8.57
CA GLU A 287 -10.22 15.37 8.60
C GLU A 287 -9.30 15.08 9.81
N ASP A 288 -9.64 14.10 10.62
CA ASP A 288 -8.97 13.65 11.84
C ASP A 288 -7.97 12.53 11.54
N TRP A 289 -7.02 12.79 10.64
CA TRP A 289 -5.99 11.81 10.27
C TRP A 289 -4.67 12.44 9.79
N ALA A 290 -3.61 11.65 9.81
CA ALA A 290 -2.36 11.91 9.13
C ALA A 290 -1.80 10.59 8.58
N LEU A 291 -1.25 10.57 7.39
CA LEU A 291 -0.68 9.39 6.75
C LEU A 291 0.81 9.60 6.53
N ALA A 292 1.63 8.68 7.03
CA ALA A 292 3.05 8.69 6.72
C ALA A 292 3.30 8.11 5.32
N TRP A 293 4.27 8.68 4.62
CA TRP A 293 4.78 8.18 3.36
C TRP A 293 6.30 8.12 3.46
N THR A 294 6.86 6.92 3.50
CA THR A 294 8.31 6.72 3.64
C THR A 294 8.88 6.16 2.36
N VAL A 295 9.96 6.78 1.85
CA VAL A 295 10.71 6.29 0.70
C VAL A 295 12.13 5.96 1.15
N GLU A 296 12.49 4.70 1.05
CA GLU A 296 13.87 4.24 1.13
C GLU A 296 14.42 4.15 -0.30
N GLU A 297 15.62 4.64 -0.53
CA GLU A 297 16.27 4.66 -1.84
C GLU A 297 17.70 4.13 -1.73
N LEU A 298 18.07 3.26 -2.66
CA LEU A 298 19.41 2.73 -2.86
C LEU A 298 19.85 3.02 -4.29
N GLU A 299 21.00 3.65 -4.47
CA GLU A 299 21.59 3.97 -5.76
C GLU A 299 22.90 3.20 -5.96
N SER A 300 23.10 2.68 -7.17
CA SER A 300 24.43 2.21 -7.59
C SER A 300 25.37 3.40 -7.77
N GLU A 301 26.56 3.30 -7.20
CA GLU A 301 27.60 4.34 -7.26
C GLU A 301 28.62 4.07 -8.35
N ARG A 302 29.02 2.81 -8.51
CA ARG A 302 30.06 2.39 -9.44
C ARG A 302 29.90 0.92 -9.80
N VAL A 303 30.53 0.53 -10.89
CA VAL A 303 30.59 -0.85 -11.36
C VAL A 303 32.00 -1.40 -11.11
N GLU A 304 32.08 -2.59 -10.52
CA GLU A 304 33.31 -3.38 -10.42
C GLU A 304 33.24 -4.56 -11.38
N VAL A 305 34.40 -4.99 -11.88
CA VAL A 305 34.51 -6.18 -12.73
C VAL A 305 35.14 -7.30 -11.92
N GLU A 306 34.36 -8.33 -11.64
CA GLU A 306 34.86 -9.57 -11.06
C GLU A 306 35.40 -10.47 -12.16
N LYS A 307 36.69 -10.78 -12.10
CA LYS A 307 37.34 -11.69 -13.05
C LYS A 307 37.12 -13.13 -12.64
N GLY A 308 36.32 -13.85 -13.41
CA GLY A 308 36.15 -15.29 -13.29
C GLY A 308 37.20 -16.07 -14.07
N TRP A 309 37.27 -17.37 -13.83
CA TRP A 309 38.14 -18.29 -14.57
C TRP A 309 37.76 -18.41 -16.06
N PHE A 310 36.51 -18.08 -16.42
CA PHE A 310 35.96 -18.24 -17.77
C PHE A 310 35.30 -16.98 -18.35
N SER A 311 34.88 -16.03 -17.51
CA SER A 311 34.27 -14.78 -17.94
C SER A 311 34.40 -13.69 -16.88
N ASP A 312 34.44 -12.44 -17.32
CA ASP A 312 34.34 -11.27 -16.47
C ASP A 312 32.86 -10.94 -16.22
N THR A 313 32.49 -10.58 -14.99
CA THR A 313 31.12 -10.19 -14.63
C THR A 313 31.13 -8.80 -14.00
N GLU A 314 30.25 -7.92 -14.48
CA GLU A 314 30.04 -6.62 -13.86
C GLU A 314 29.17 -6.76 -12.61
N ARG A 315 29.54 -6.04 -11.55
CA ARG A 315 28.85 -6.00 -10.26
C ARG A 315 28.65 -4.57 -9.82
N GLU A 316 27.46 -4.28 -9.31
CA GLU A 316 27.11 -2.96 -8.81
C GLU A 316 27.61 -2.77 -7.38
N VAL A 317 28.27 -1.64 -7.13
CA VAL A 317 28.63 -1.18 -5.79
C VAL A 317 27.69 -0.05 -5.42
N PHE A 318 26.91 -0.26 -4.37
CA PHE A 318 25.87 0.68 -3.94
C PHE A 318 26.39 1.70 -2.95
N ARG A 319 25.86 2.93 -3.06
CA ARG A 319 26.12 4.00 -2.09
C ARG A 319 25.31 3.73 -0.81
N LEU A 320 25.96 3.80 0.35
CA LEU A 320 25.28 3.77 1.65
C LEU A 320 25.37 5.13 2.33
N ASP A 321 24.37 5.46 3.15
CA ASP A 321 24.35 6.71 3.91
C ASP A 321 25.52 6.74 4.93
N PRO A 322 26.52 7.63 4.77
CA PRO A 322 27.67 7.70 5.68
C PRO A 322 27.33 8.37 7.02
N LEU A 323 26.17 9.04 7.13
CA LEU A 323 25.71 9.73 8.33
C LEU A 323 24.72 8.89 9.16
N ALA A 324 24.32 7.73 8.66
CA ALA A 324 23.62 6.74 9.46
C ALA A 324 24.62 6.23 10.52
N GLY A 325 24.45 6.70 11.77
CA GLY A 325 25.46 6.59 12.83
C GLY A 325 26.04 5.18 13.00
N VAL A 326 27.27 5.08 13.54
CA VAL A 326 28.00 3.83 13.77
C VAL A 326 27.10 2.82 14.51
N GLY A 327 26.59 1.81 13.79
CA GLY A 327 25.64 0.79 14.29
C GLY A 327 24.26 0.78 13.62
N ALA A 328 23.91 1.79 12.82
CA ALA A 328 22.65 1.90 12.09
C ALA A 328 22.87 1.81 10.58
N GLU A 329 23.40 0.69 10.07
CA GLU A 329 23.40 0.45 8.63
C GLU A 329 21.95 0.31 8.13
N THR A 330 21.37 1.41 7.63
CA THR A 330 20.02 1.44 7.04
C THR A 330 19.92 0.52 5.82
N GLY A 331 21.05 0.22 5.17
CA GLY A 331 21.09 -0.54 3.92
C GLY A 331 20.42 0.19 2.77
N ALA A 332 20.34 1.52 2.86
CA ALA A 332 19.80 2.43 1.86
C ALA A 332 20.77 3.62 1.70
N THR A 333 20.79 4.23 0.52
CA THR A 333 21.50 5.48 0.24
C THR A 333 20.83 6.66 0.96
N ARG A 334 19.50 6.66 1.03
CA ARG A 334 18.71 7.75 1.64
C ARG A 334 17.35 7.25 2.08
N ILE A 335 16.84 7.83 3.17
CA ILE A 335 15.46 7.63 3.63
C ILE A 335 14.78 8.99 3.71
N THR A 336 13.69 9.17 2.98
CA THR A 336 12.87 10.38 3.00
C THR A 336 11.51 10.06 3.63
N ARG A 337 11.08 10.89 4.57
CA ARG A 337 9.75 10.79 5.19
C ARG A 337 8.92 12.00 4.84
N ALA A 338 7.68 11.74 4.47
CA ALA A 338 6.65 12.74 4.30
C ALA A 338 5.42 12.42 5.16
N LEU A 339 4.68 13.46 5.47
CA LEU A 339 3.41 13.39 6.20
C LEU A 339 2.33 14.03 5.35
N ILE A 340 1.26 13.28 5.10
CA ILE A 340 0.09 13.72 4.35
C ILE A 340 -1.03 13.94 5.36
N LEU A 341 -1.57 15.15 5.46
CA LEU A 341 -2.54 15.49 6.50
C LEU A 341 -3.47 16.63 6.07
N PRO A 342 -4.72 16.66 6.56
CA PRO A 342 -5.63 17.77 6.31
C PRO A 342 -5.14 19.10 6.90
N GLN A 343 -5.76 20.19 6.47
CA GLN A 343 -5.36 21.55 6.87
C GLN A 343 -5.42 21.79 8.39
N ARG A 344 -6.45 21.30 9.09
CA ARG A 344 -6.62 21.52 10.53
C ARG A 344 -5.51 20.83 11.36
N PRO A 345 -5.23 19.52 11.19
CA PRO A 345 -4.08 18.90 11.83
C PRO A 345 -2.76 19.59 11.51
N PHE A 346 -2.58 20.07 10.27
CA PHE A 346 -1.37 20.81 9.90
C PHE A 346 -1.20 22.12 10.68
N GLN A 347 -2.27 22.89 10.89
CA GLN A 347 -2.20 24.13 11.67
C GLN A 347 -1.68 23.89 13.08
N VAL A 348 -2.23 22.89 13.76
CA VAL A 348 -1.75 22.50 15.10
C VAL A 348 -0.33 21.96 15.08
N LEU A 349 0.04 21.15 14.07
CA LEU A 349 1.40 20.65 13.90
C LEU A 349 2.41 21.80 13.74
N ALA A 350 2.06 22.81 12.94
CA ALA A 350 2.89 23.97 12.69
C ALA A 350 3.04 24.86 13.94
N GLU A 351 1.98 25.00 14.74
CA GLU A 351 2.02 25.75 16.00
C GLU A 351 2.85 25.04 17.08
N LYS A 352 2.71 23.71 17.20
CA LYS A 352 3.47 22.92 18.19
C LYS A 352 4.93 22.74 17.82
N ASP A 353 5.25 22.72 16.52
CA ASP A 353 6.60 22.52 15.97
C ASP A 353 7.44 21.41 16.67
N PRO A 354 6.89 20.18 16.80
CA PRO A 354 7.59 19.10 17.46
C PRO A 354 8.88 18.74 16.68
N ALA A 355 10.00 18.62 17.40
CA ALA A 355 11.33 18.50 16.80
C ALA A 355 11.44 17.38 15.75
N GLY A 356 10.78 16.24 15.98
CA GLY A 356 10.79 15.08 15.07
C GLY A 356 10.11 15.32 13.71
N PHE A 357 9.27 16.36 13.58
CA PHE A 357 8.55 16.67 12.35
C PHE A 357 9.15 17.84 11.56
N ARG A 358 10.17 18.53 12.10
CA ARG A 358 10.79 19.69 11.43
C ARG A 358 11.33 19.34 10.05
N ALA A 359 12.08 18.24 9.94
CA ALA A 359 12.69 17.77 8.69
C ALA A 359 11.75 16.90 7.82
N VAL A 360 10.52 16.62 8.26
CA VAL A 360 9.57 15.78 7.53
C VAL A 360 8.86 16.65 6.50
N ARG A 361 8.78 16.23 5.25
CA ARG A 361 8.04 17.00 4.24
C ARG A 361 6.53 16.88 4.49
N LYS A 362 5.76 17.96 4.42
CA LYS A 362 4.30 17.94 4.69
C LYS A 362 3.51 18.20 3.42
N PHE A 363 2.58 17.30 3.11
CA PHE A 363 1.59 17.45 2.04
C PHE A 363 0.23 17.75 2.69
N VAL A 364 -0.18 19.01 2.59
CA VAL A 364 -1.41 19.49 3.21
C VAL A 364 -2.54 19.40 2.19
N VAL A 365 -3.53 18.57 2.49
CA VAL A 365 -4.66 18.28 1.60
C VAL A 365 -5.86 19.16 1.93
N GLY A 366 -6.34 19.92 0.94
CA GLY A 366 -7.53 20.76 1.04
C GLY A 366 -8.82 20.07 0.58
N LYS A 367 -9.97 20.71 0.82
CA LYS A 367 -11.32 20.18 0.49
C LYS A 367 -11.55 19.89 -0.99
N GLU A 368 -10.84 20.60 -1.89
CA GLU A 368 -10.92 20.40 -3.35
C GLU A 368 -9.86 19.41 -3.88
N GLY A 369 -9.16 18.67 -3.02
CA GLY A 369 -8.06 17.79 -3.44
C GLY A 369 -6.77 18.53 -3.80
N ARG A 370 -6.74 19.86 -3.68
CA ARG A 370 -5.51 20.64 -3.84
C ARG A 370 -4.52 20.25 -2.75
N VAL A 371 -3.29 19.96 -3.18
CA VAL A 371 -2.16 19.62 -2.30
C VAL A 371 -1.23 20.83 -2.23
N LEU A 372 -1.02 21.34 -1.01
CA LEU A 372 0.02 22.33 -0.72
C LEU A 372 1.21 21.62 -0.08
N VAL A 373 2.42 21.96 -0.53
CA VAL A 373 3.66 21.33 -0.04
C VAL A 373 4.36 22.31 0.89
N TYR A 374 4.71 21.84 2.08
CA TYR A 374 5.53 22.57 3.06
C TYR A 374 6.79 21.76 3.37
N GLY A 375 7.95 22.42 3.31
CA GLY A 375 9.26 21.89 3.65
C GLY A 375 9.54 22.04 5.13
#